data_AF-A0A9D9D1F8-F1
#
_entry.id   AF-A0A9D9D1F8-F1
#
_cell.length_a   1.000
_cell.length_b   1.000
_cell.length_c   1.000
_cell.angle_alpha   90.00
_cell.angle_beta   90.00
_cell.angle_gamma   90.00
#
_symmetry.space_group_name_H-M   'P 1'
#
loop_
_entity.id
_entity.type
_entity.pdbx_description
1 polymer ?
#
loop_
_entity_poly.entity_id
_entity_poly.type
_entity_poly.pdbx_seq_one_letter_code
_entity_poly.pdbx_strand_id
1 'polypeptide(L)'
;VPVVAVAGHDTASAVAAVPAEDGNFAYLSSGTWSLMGIELPAPVMTAESARLNFTNEGGIDGTTRFLKNITGMWLLEQCRKAWKAQGRDYSYAALVDMARAEAAFPGRIAPDDPRFSHPSDMVAEIISAVIPSGAKESVTDAEVVSCIYHSLAERYREVLEMLRGFAPFPIERLHIIGGGSANDLLNQWTADALGIPVLAGPTEATAIGNLMMQARAAGLVADRWEMRRLIARSFPLRTFTPSTAISSEAQAPTVISSEAQAPTVISSEAQAPTVISSEAQRSREI
;
A
#
# COMPACT_ATOMS: atom_id res chain seq x y z
N VAL A 1 33.15 -11.74 -19.35
CA VAL A 1 32.40 -11.62 -18.07
C VAL A 1 31.01 -12.21 -18.30
N PRO A 2 30.55 -13.17 -17.48
CA PRO A 2 29.21 -13.74 -17.65
C PRO A 2 28.12 -12.71 -17.38
N VAL A 3 27.00 -12.79 -18.11
CA VAL A 3 25.79 -11.99 -17.86
C VAL A 3 24.74 -12.92 -17.25
N VAL A 4 24.35 -12.65 -16.01
CA VAL A 4 23.42 -13.51 -15.26
C VAL A 4 22.00 -12.97 -15.40
N ALA A 5 21.06 -13.87 -15.72
CA ALA A 5 19.64 -13.56 -15.62
C ALA A 5 19.23 -13.49 -14.14
N VAL A 6 18.97 -12.28 -13.65
CA VAL A 6 18.51 -12.02 -12.28
C VAL A 6 16.98 -11.86 -12.25
N ALA A 7 16.42 -11.50 -11.09
CA ALA A 7 15.05 -11.03 -10.98
C ALA A 7 14.91 -9.68 -11.75
N GLY A 8 14.68 -9.75 -13.07
CA GLY A 8 14.80 -8.60 -13.97
C GLY A 8 13.80 -7.47 -13.72
N HIS A 9 12.70 -7.75 -13.02
CA HIS A 9 11.81 -6.71 -12.48
C HIS A 9 12.44 -6.08 -11.24
N ASP A 10 12.50 -4.75 -11.19
CA ASP A 10 13.14 -3.98 -10.12
C ASP A 10 12.57 -4.30 -8.73
N THR A 11 11.25 -4.44 -8.61
CA THR A 11 10.56 -4.79 -7.37
C THR A 11 10.84 -6.24 -6.99
N ALA A 12 10.96 -7.14 -7.96
CA ALA A 12 11.35 -8.53 -7.68
C ALA A 12 12.77 -8.60 -7.10
N SER A 13 13.70 -7.81 -7.65
CA SER A 13 15.03 -7.64 -7.08
C SER A 13 14.97 -7.00 -5.68
N ALA A 14 14.19 -5.94 -5.48
CA ALA A 14 14.04 -5.31 -4.17
C ALA A 14 13.52 -6.30 -3.12
N VAL A 15 12.49 -7.08 -3.43
CA VAL A 15 11.90 -8.08 -2.51
C VAL A 15 12.87 -9.22 -2.19
N ALA A 16 13.72 -9.61 -3.15
CA ALA A 16 14.82 -10.55 -2.89
C ALA A 16 15.83 -10.02 -1.87
N ALA A 17 15.91 -8.68 -1.71
CA ALA A 17 16.79 -8.03 -0.75
C ALA A 17 16.15 -7.75 0.62
N VAL A 18 14.89 -8.14 0.85
CA VAL A 18 14.24 -7.96 2.16
C VAL A 18 15.01 -8.74 3.22
N PRO A 19 15.53 -8.13 4.28
CA PRO A 19 16.36 -8.80 5.29
C PRO A 19 15.50 -9.52 6.35
N ALA A 20 14.54 -10.33 5.90
CA ALA A 20 13.63 -11.09 6.77
C ALA A 20 14.28 -12.36 7.31
N GLU A 21 14.04 -12.64 8.59
CA GLU A 21 14.52 -13.83 9.30
C GLU A 21 13.62 -15.05 9.11
N ASP A 22 12.33 -14.81 8.89
CA ASP A 22 11.26 -15.81 8.78
C ASP A 22 10.24 -15.36 7.71
N GLY A 23 9.15 -16.13 7.53
CA GLY A 23 8.08 -15.82 6.57
C GLY A 23 6.96 -14.93 7.11
N ASN A 24 6.98 -14.54 8.39
CA ASN A 24 5.89 -13.83 9.09
C ASN A 24 5.99 -12.31 8.90
N PHE A 25 6.19 -11.86 7.66
CA PHE A 25 6.37 -10.45 7.34
C PHE A 25 5.58 -10.02 6.10
N ALA A 26 5.30 -8.73 6.05
CA ALA A 26 4.99 -8.02 4.81
C ALA A 26 6.18 -7.16 4.41
N TYR A 27 6.27 -6.83 3.13
CA TYR A 27 7.21 -5.84 2.62
C TYR A 27 6.47 -4.64 2.04
N LEU A 28 7.13 -3.50 2.07
CA LEU A 28 6.78 -2.28 1.35
C LEU A 28 8.01 -1.84 0.55
N SER A 29 7.97 -2.05 -0.76
CA SER A 29 8.94 -1.45 -1.68
C SER A 29 8.54 0.00 -1.90
N SER A 30 9.21 0.92 -1.21
CA SER A 30 8.88 2.34 -1.19
C SER A 30 9.83 3.12 -2.10
N GLY A 31 9.32 3.51 -3.27
CA GLY A 31 9.94 4.46 -4.19
C GLY A 31 8.93 5.54 -4.57
N THR A 32 8.98 6.01 -5.83
CA THR A 32 7.92 6.88 -6.39
C THR A 32 6.54 6.24 -6.20
N TRP A 33 6.45 4.94 -6.50
CA TRP A 33 5.31 4.10 -6.15
C TRP A 33 5.60 3.30 -4.89
N SER A 34 4.55 2.95 -4.16
CA SER A 34 4.62 2.08 -3.00
C SER A 34 3.98 0.73 -3.34
N LEU A 35 4.75 -0.35 -3.28
CA LEU A 35 4.25 -1.71 -3.51
C LEU A 35 4.30 -2.48 -2.19
N MET A 36 3.13 -2.77 -1.63
CA MET A 36 3.01 -3.48 -0.35
C MET A 36 2.48 -4.89 -0.58
N GLY A 37 3.14 -5.90 -0.01
CA GLY A 37 2.76 -7.29 -0.25
C GLY A 37 3.40 -8.30 0.67
N ILE A 38 3.11 -9.56 0.38
CA ILE A 38 3.65 -10.76 1.02
C ILE A 38 4.21 -11.72 -0.04
N GLU A 39 5.02 -12.69 0.38
CA GLU A 39 5.47 -13.78 -0.47
C GLU A 39 4.67 -15.05 -0.18
N LEU A 40 4.14 -15.67 -1.22
CA LEU A 40 3.36 -16.90 -1.16
C LEU A 40 4.00 -17.99 -2.01
N PRO A 41 3.80 -19.28 -1.69
CA PRO A 41 4.26 -20.37 -2.54
C PRO A 41 3.45 -20.51 -3.84
N ALA A 42 2.26 -19.90 -3.92
CA ALA A 42 1.36 -19.98 -5.07
C ALA A 42 0.49 -18.71 -5.17
N PRO A 43 -0.03 -18.37 -6.37
CA PRO A 43 -0.87 -17.20 -6.56
C PRO A 43 -2.26 -17.33 -5.93
N VAL A 44 -2.83 -16.21 -5.52
CA VAL A 44 -4.21 -16.09 -5.02
C VAL A 44 -5.11 -15.66 -6.18
N MET A 45 -5.98 -16.56 -6.63
CA MET A 45 -6.88 -16.37 -7.77
C MET A 45 -8.35 -16.39 -7.35
N THR A 46 -8.70 -15.63 -6.32
CA THR A 46 -10.07 -15.53 -5.81
C THR A 46 -10.79 -14.29 -6.36
N ALA A 47 -12.12 -14.33 -6.40
CA ALA A 47 -12.93 -13.16 -6.75
C ALA A 47 -12.67 -11.97 -5.82
N GLU A 48 -12.39 -12.25 -4.55
CA GLU A 48 -12.06 -11.23 -3.55
C GLU A 48 -10.71 -10.56 -3.83
N SER A 49 -9.69 -11.32 -4.20
CA SER A 49 -8.40 -10.76 -4.63
C SER A 49 -8.55 -9.85 -5.84
N ALA A 50 -9.38 -10.24 -6.82
CA ALA A 50 -9.66 -9.42 -8.00
C ALA A 50 -10.42 -8.14 -7.63
N ARG A 51 -11.45 -8.24 -6.79
CA ARG A 51 -12.26 -7.10 -6.33
C ARG A 51 -11.43 -6.08 -5.55
N LEU A 52 -10.52 -6.56 -4.70
CA LEU A 52 -9.60 -5.71 -3.96
C LEU A 52 -8.40 -5.23 -4.79
N ASN A 53 -8.32 -5.59 -6.07
CA ASN A 53 -7.28 -5.20 -7.01
C ASN A 53 -5.86 -5.50 -6.49
N PHE A 54 -5.65 -6.76 -6.08
CA PHE A 54 -4.32 -7.31 -5.79
C PHE A 54 -3.71 -7.96 -7.05
N THR A 55 -2.39 -7.95 -7.13
CA THR A 55 -1.62 -8.54 -8.21
C THR A 55 -0.81 -9.73 -7.71
N ASN A 56 -0.66 -10.75 -8.57
CA ASN A 56 0.23 -11.88 -8.37
C ASN A 56 1.44 -11.74 -9.30
N GLU A 57 2.57 -11.27 -8.78
CA GLU A 57 3.81 -11.17 -9.58
C GLU A 57 4.78 -12.31 -9.29
N GLY A 58 5.62 -12.67 -10.26
CA GLY A 58 6.67 -13.66 -10.05
C GLY A 58 7.72 -13.18 -9.03
N GLY A 59 8.06 -14.05 -8.08
CA GLY A 59 9.17 -13.92 -7.15
C GLY A 59 10.31 -14.89 -7.46
N ILE A 60 11.38 -14.81 -6.68
CA ILE A 60 12.50 -15.76 -6.78
C ILE A 60 12.10 -17.11 -6.16
N ASP A 61 12.79 -18.19 -6.52
CA ASP A 61 12.51 -19.54 -5.99
C ASP A 61 11.07 -20.04 -6.22
N GLY A 62 10.45 -19.62 -7.33
CA GLY A 62 9.08 -20.01 -7.67
C GLY A 62 8.01 -19.43 -6.75
N THR A 63 8.37 -18.46 -5.89
CA THR A 63 7.40 -17.74 -5.06
C THR A 63 6.54 -16.79 -5.90
N THR A 64 5.42 -16.39 -5.31
CA THR A 64 4.55 -15.32 -5.81
C THR A 64 4.63 -14.14 -4.86
N ARG A 65 4.90 -12.96 -5.43
CA ARG A 65 4.78 -11.67 -4.74
C ARG A 65 3.33 -11.20 -4.88
N PHE A 66 2.54 -11.47 -3.84
CA PHE A 66 1.14 -11.06 -3.77
C PHE A 66 1.07 -9.67 -3.15
N LEU A 67 0.74 -8.67 -3.95
CA LEU A 67 0.92 -7.27 -3.59
C LEU A 67 -0.15 -6.35 -4.14
N LYS A 68 -0.20 -5.15 -3.58
CA LYS A 68 -1.04 -4.06 -4.04
C LYS A 68 -0.20 -2.82 -4.30
N ASN A 69 -0.50 -2.15 -5.41
CA ASN A 69 0.09 -0.88 -5.76
C ASN A 69 -0.61 0.25 -5.01
N ILE A 70 0.18 1.17 -4.50
CA ILE A 70 -0.23 2.38 -3.79
C ILE A 70 0.49 3.55 -4.46
N THR A 71 -0.20 4.67 -4.68
CA THR A 71 0.39 5.86 -5.35
C THR A 71 1.72 6.28 -4.73
N GLY A 72 1.88 6.13 -3.41
CA GLY A 72 3.16 6.28 -2.74
C GLY A 72 3.67 7.72 -2.73
N MET A 73 5.00 7.88 -2.81
CA MET A 73 5.67 9.17 -2.70
C MET A 73 5.50 10.08 -3.94
N TRP A 74 4.92 9.55 -5.02
CA TRP A 74 4.55 10.33 -6.22
C TRP A 74 3.79 11.61 -5.90
N LEU A 75 2.86 11.57 -4.93
CA LEU A 75 2.12 12.74 -4.46
C LEU A 75 3.08 13.86 -4.05
N LEU A 76 4.03 13.54 -3.17
CA LEU A 76 5.02 14.51 -2.67
C LEU A 76 5.99 14.96 -3.77
N GLU A 77 6.40 14.04 -4.66
CA GLU A 77 7.27 14.37 -5.79
C GLU A 77 6.62 15.39 -6.73
N GLN A 78 5.33 15.24 -7.04
CA GLN A 78 4.59 16.20 -7.87
C GLN A 78 4.39 17.54 -7.14
N CYS A 79 4.05 17.52 -5.85
CA CYS A 79 3.98 18.76 -5.06
C CYS A 79 5.32 19.50 -5.07
N ARG A 80 6.42 18.79 -4.83
CA ARG A 80 7.78 19.37 -4.83
C ARG A 80 8.14 19.95 -6.20
N LYS A 81 7.76 19.28 -7.30
CA LYS A 81 7.94 19.80 -8.66
C LYS A 81 7.16 21.10 -8.88
N ALA A 82 5.90 21.15 -8.43
CA ALA A 82 5.05 22.35 -8.53
C ALA A 82 5.62 23.52 -7.70
N TRP A 83 6.00 23.27 -6.44
CA TRP A 83 6.61 24.28 -5.58
C TRP A 83 7.92 24.83 -6.15
N LYS A 84 8.77 23.95 -6.69
CA LYS A 84 10.03 24.36 -7.32
C LYS A 84 9.80 25.29 -8.52
N ALA A 85 8.80 25.01 -9.35
CA ALA A 85 8.43 25.89 -10.47
C ALA A 85 7.97 27.29 -10.02
N GLN A 86 7.51 27.40 -8.77
CA GLN A 86 7.09 28.65 -8.13
C GLN A 86 8.20 29.29 -7.28
N GLY A 87 9.45 28.81 -7.38
CA GLY A 87 10.59 29.35 -6.65
C GLY A 87 10.76 28.84 -5.21
N ARG A 88 9.96 27.85 -4.79
CA ARG A 88 10.03 27.19 -3.47
C ARG A 88 10.69 25.82 -3.60
N ASP A 89 12.02 25.75 -3.46
CA ASP A 89 12.79 24.50 -3.57
C ASP A 89 13.07 23.91 -2.18
N TYR A 90 12.26 22.94 -1.77
CA TYR A 90 12.44 22.23 -0.50
C TYR A 90 13.33 20.99 -0.66
N SER A 91 14.24 20.77 0.28
CA SER A 91 14.94 19.50 0.44
C SER A 91 14.03 18.46 1.09
N TYR A 92 14.31 17.16 0.93
CA TYR A 92 13.55 16.12 1.63
C TYR A 92 13.63 16.26 3.16
N ALA A 93 14.78 16.69 3.70
CA ALA A 93 14.91 16.97 5.13
C ALA A 93 13.96 18.09 5.58
N ALA A 94 13.88 19.19 4.81
CA ALA A 94 12.94 20.28 5.11
C ALA A 94 11.47 19.81 5.02
N LEU A 95 11.12 18.97 4.04
CA LEU A 95 9.77 18.41 3.93
C LEU A 95 9.41 17.52 5.12
N VAL A 96 10.37 16.72 5.63
CA VAL A 96 10.19 15.93 6.86
C VAL A 96 9.97 16.84 8.07
N ASP A 97 10.72 17.93 8.20
CA ASP A 97 10.55 18.88 9.30
C ASP A 97 9.20 19.62 9.21
N MET A 98 8.77 19.99 8.00
CA MET A 98 7.45 20.58 7.74
C MET A 98 6.31 19.63 8.16
N ALA A 99 6.37 18.36 7.76
CA ALA A 99 5.37 17.37 8.16
C ALA A 99 5.36 17.16 9.69
N ARG A 100 6.53 17.15 10.32
CA ARG A 100 6.65 17.02 11.78
C ARG A 100 6.04 18.20 12.52
N ALA A 101 6.24 19.42 12.02
CA ALA A 101 5.66 20.63 12.60
C ALA A 101 4.12 20.59 12.55
N GLU A 102 3.57 20.05 11.46
CA GLU A 102 2.13 19.93 11.23
C GLU A 102 1.59 18.52 11.55
N ALA A 103 2.21 17.79 12.49
CA ALA A 103 1.82 16.42 12.82
C ALA A 103 0.36 16.27 13.26
N ALA A 104 -0.23 17.34 13.83
CA ALA A 104 -1.61 17.39 14.28
C ALA A 104 -2.62 17.79 13.19
N PHE A 105 -2.17 18.06 11.96
CA PHE A 105 -3.06 18.46 10.87
C PHE A 105 -4.07 17.34 10.56
N PRO A 106 -5.40 17.63 10.60
CA PRO A 106 -6.42 16.59 10.50
C PRO A 106 -6.72 16.14 9.06
N GLY A 107 -6.25 16.87 8.05
CA GLY A 107 -6.57 16.57 6.65
C GLY A 107 -6.08 15.19 6.21
N ARG A 108 -6.96 14.44 5.55
CA ARG A 108 -6.68 13.11 4.97
C ARG A 108 -7.22 13.04 3.55
N ILE A 109 -6.52 12.32 2.69
CA ILE A 109 -6.94 11.98 1.34
C ILE A 109 -6.87 10.47 1.15
N ALA A 110 -7.56 9.93 0.15
CA ALA A 110 -7.33 8.57 -0.31
C ALA A 110 -6.23 8.59 -1.38
N PRO A 111 -4.99 8.12 -1.11
CA PRO A 111 -3.87 8.28 -2.06
C PRO A 111 -4.11 7.62 -3.42
N ASP A 112 -4.93 6.57 -3.45
CA ASP A 112 -5.26 5.81 -4.66
C ASP A 112 -6.54 6.33 -5.36
N ASP A 113 -7.12 7.46 -4.91
CA ASP A 113 -8.23 8.08 -5.63
C ASP A 113 -7.76 8.46 -7.06
N PRO A 114 -8.51 8.08 -8.10
CA PRO A 114 -8.16 8.36 -9.50
C PRO A 114 -7.80 9.82 -9.79
N ARG A 115 -8.29 10.79 -9.01
CA ARG A 115 -7.94 12.22 -9.15
C ARG A 115 -6.43 12.48 -9.03
N PHE A 116 -5.70 11.64 -8.30
CA PHE A 116 -4.25 11.81 -8.07
C PHE A 116 -3.37 11.11 -9.11
N SER A 117 -3.96 10.39 -10.07
CA SER A 117 -3.20 9.66 -11.09
C SER A 117 -2.40 10.60 -12.00
N HIS A 118 -3.01 11.71 -12.43
CA HIS A 118 -2.37 12.70 -13.31
C HIS A 118 -3.05 14.08 -13.26
N PRO A 119 -3.16 14.73 -12.09
CA PRO A 119 -3.74 16.06 -12.01
C PRO A 119 -2.83 17.09 -12.71
N SER A 120 -3.42 18.17 -13.24
CA SER A 120 -2.65 19.30 -13.77
C SER A 120 -1.85 20.02 -12.69
N ASP A 121 -2.38 20.07 -11.47
CA ASP A 121 -1.73 20.59 -10.27
C ASP A 121 -2.04 19.68 -9.08
N MET A 122 -1.03 18.92 -8.64
CA MET A 122 -1.16 18.00 -7.51
C MET A 122 -1.47 18.73 -6.19
N VAL A 123 -0.88 19.91 -5.98
CA VAL A 123 -1.08 20.67 -4.74
C VAL A 123 -2.54 21.14 -4.66
N ALA A 124 -3.04 21.74 -5.74
CA ALA A 124 -4.43 22.18 -5.80
C ALA A 124 -5.43 21.02 -5.62
N GLU A 125 -5.14 19.85 -6.22
CA GLU A 125 -6.00 18.67 -6.09
C GLU A 125 -6.04 18.13 -4.66
N ILE A 126 -4.89 18.08 -3.97
CA ILE A 126 -4.83 17.68 -2.55
C ILE A 126 -5.61 18.68 -1.69
N ILE A 127 -5.40 19.97 -1.89
CA ILE A 127 -6.11 21.01 -1.12
C ILE A 127 -7.63 20.89 -1.33
N SER A 128 -8.07 20.70 -2.57
CA SER A 128 -9.48 20.48 -2.93
C SER A 128 -10.06 19.23 -2.26
N ALA A 129 -9.28 18.16 -2.12
CA ALA A 129 -9.71 16.94 -1.45
C ALA A 129 -9.79 17.06 0.08
N VAL A 130 -9.00 17.95 0.68
CA VAL A 130 -8.95 18.16 2.14
C VAL A 130 -9.95 19.20 2.62
N ILE A 131 -10.24 20.23 1.81
CA ILE A 131 -11.17 21.30 2.17
C ILE A 131 -12.62 20.86 1.91
N PRO A 132 -13.51 20.85 2.93
CA PRO A 132 -14.94 20.69 2.70
C PRO A 132 -15.49 21.87 1.88
N SER A 133 -16.39 21.59 0.94
CA SER A 133 -17.07 22.62 0.13
C SER A 133 -17.59 23.77 1.01
N GLY A 134 -16.93 24.94 0.92
CA GLY A 134 -17.33 26.17 1.62
C GLY A 134 -16.39 26.67 2.73
N ALA A 135 -15.29 25.98 3.07
CA ALA A 135 -14.32 26.50 4.04
C ALA A 135 -13.39 27.57 3.41
N LYS A 136 -13.00 28.56 4.22
CA LYS A 136 -12.15 29.71 3.82
C LYS A 136 -10.67 29.52 4.17
N GLU A 137 -10.29 28.38 4.74
CA GLU A 137 -8.93 28.15 5.23
C GLU A 137 -7.98 27.81 4.09
N SER A 138 -6.82 28.48 4.07
CA SER A 138 -5.72 28.17 3.17
C SER A 138 -4.88 27.05 3.78
N VAL A 139 -4.75 25.93 3.09
CA VAL A 139 -3.83 24.86 3.47
C VAL A 139 -2.41 25.24 3.03
N THR A 140 -1.47 25.21 3.96
CA THR A 140 -0.04 25.50 3.76
C THR A 140 0.69 24.32 3.12
N ASP A 141 1.88 24.56 2.55
CA ASP A 141 2.72 23.48 2.02
C ASP A 141 3.03 22.43 3.09
N ALA A 142 3.26 22.85 4.35
CA ALA A 142 3.60 21.94 5.44
C ALA A 142 2.42 21.03 5.80
N GLU A 143 1.21 21.56 5.82
CA GLU A 143 -0.02 20.79 6.00
C GLU A 143 -0.27 19.83 4.83
N VAL A 144 0.07 20.21 3.59
CA VAL A 144 0.03 19.29 2.44
C VAL A 144 1.00 18.13 2.63
N VAL A 145 2.25 18.37 3.07
CA VAL A 145 3.20 17.26 3.32
C VAL A 145 2.69 16.36 4.45
N SER A 146 2.22 16.94 5.55
CA SER A 146 1.67 16.18 6.68
C SER A 146 0.47 15.33 6.26
N CYS A 147 -0.46 15.91 5.48
CA CYS A 147 -1.60 15.22 4.91
C CYS A 147 -1.18 13.99 4.08
N ILE A 148 -0.19 14.15 3.19
CA ILE A 148 0.33 13.05 2.37
C ILE A 148 0.88 11.92 3.26
N TYR A 149 1.70 12.25 4.25
CA TYR A 149 2.34 11.23 5.09
C TYR A 149 1.34 10.47 5.95
N HIS A 150 0.38 11.16 6.57
CA HIS A 150 -0.70 10.51 7.31
C HIS A 150 -1.55 9.62 6.42
N SER A 151 -1.95 10.14 5.25
CA SER A 151 -2.78 9.39 4.29
C SER A 151 -2.07 8.14 3.77
N LEU A 152 -0.75 8.20 3.55
CA LEU A 152 0.05 7.04 3.18
C LEU A 152 0.14 6.02 4.31
N ALA A 153 0.41 6.45 5.56
CA ALA A 153 0.48 5.55 6.71
C ALA A 153 -0.86 4.83 6.95
N GLU A 154 -1.98 5.56 6.88
CA GLU A 154 -3.33 5.00 6.96
C GLU A 154 -3.61 4.02 5.82
N ARG A 155 -3.17 4.35 4.60
CA ARG A 155 -3.32 3.47 3.46
C ARG A 155 -2.51 2.18 3.60
N TYR A 156 -1.29 2.25 4.14
CA TYR A 156 -0.49 1.07 4.44
C TYR A 156 -1.16 0.18 5.48
N ARG A 157 -1.79 0.77 6.51
CA ARG A 157 -2.59 0.03 7.50
C ARG A 157 -3.74 -0.71 6.84
N GLU A 158 -4.52 -0.04 5.98
CA GLU A 158 -5.63 -0.69 5.25
C GLU A 158 -5.15 -1.86 4.39
N VAL A 159 -4.05 -1.68 3.66
CA VAL A 159 -3.50 -2.74 2.80
C VAL A 159 -2.95 -3.89 3.65
N LEU A 160 -2.35 -3.62 4.81
CA LEU A 160 -1.95 -4.66 5.75
C LEU A 160 -3.15 -5.49 6.24
N GLU A 161 -4.26 -4.85 6.62
CA GLU A 161 -5.46 -5.58 7.06
C GLU A 161 -6.05 -6.44 5.94
N MET A 162 -6.05 -5.94 4.69
CA MET A 162 -6.44 -6.75 3.53
C MET A 162 -5.51 -7.96 3.36
N LEU A 163 -4.18 -7.75 3.44
CA LEU A 163 -3.19 -8.82 3.32
C LEU A 163 -3.36 -9.89 4.41
N ARG A 164 -3.70 -9.50 5.65
CA ARG A 164 -4.01 -10.45 6.73
C ARG A 164 -5.17 -11.38 6.41
N GLY A 165 -6.14 -10.94 5.61
CA GLY A 165 -7.24 -11.78 5.13
C GLY A 165 -6.82 -12.86 4.12
N PHE A 166 -5.65 -12.70 3.48
CA PHE A 166 -5.12 -13.64 2.50
C PHE A 166 -3.91 -14.44 2.99
N ALA A 167 -3.17 -13.92 3.96
CA ALA A 167 -1.95 -14.52 4.45
C ALA A 167 -2.24 -15.85 5.20
N PRO A 168 -1.58 -16.96 4.85
CA PRO A 168 -1.69 -18.22 5.59
C PRO A 168 -0.84 -18.24 6.87
N PHE A 169 -0.26 -17.10 7.27
CA PHE A 169 0.65 -16.90 8.39
C PHE A 169 0.39 -15.55 9.05
N PRO A 170 0.78 -15.37 10.33
CA PRO A 170 0.70 -14.05 10.96
C PRO A 170 1.68 -13.08 10.29
N ILE A 171 1.25 -11.83 10.09
CA ILE A 171 2.14 -10.75 9.67
C ILE A 171 2.58 -9.99 10.93
N GLU A 172 3.81 -10.25 11.37
CA GLU A 172 4.34 -9.74 12.63
C GLU A 172 5.13 -8.44 12.48
N ARG A 173 5.64 -8.16 11.27
CA ARG A 173 6.44 -6.96 10.98
C ARG A 173 6.31 -6.53 9.53
N LEU A 174 6.58 -5.25 9.28
CA LEU A 174 6.70 -4.68 7.94
C LEU A 174 8.17 -4.35 7.65
N HIS A 175 8.71 -4.87 6.55
CA HIS A 175 9.99 -4.42 6.02
C HIS A 175 9.78 -3.31 4.98
N ILE A 176 10.31 -2.12 5.24
CA ILE A 176 10.30 -1.02 4.26
C ILE A 176 11.66 -0.98 3.58
N ILE A 177 11.68 -1.13 2.26
CA ILE A 177 12.89 -1.15 1.44
C ILE A 177 12.81 -0.07 0.35
N GLY A 178 13.94 0.21 -0.31
CA GLY A 178 13.98 1.22 -1.36
C GLY A 178 14.21 2.64 -0.82
N GLY A 179 14.20 3.64 -1.71
CA GLY A 179 14.47 5.04 -1.35
C GLY A 179 13.63 5.58 -0.19
N GLY A 180 12.36 5.19 -0.12
CA GLY A 180 11.44 5.62 0.93
C GLY A 180 11.79 5.08 2.33
N SER A 181 12.59 4.01 2.43
CA SER A 181 13.08 3.51 3.72
C SER A 181 13.94 4.53 4.48
N ALA A 182 14.48 5.56 3.82
CA ALA A 182 15.24 6.63 4.46
C ALA A 182 14.36 7.68 5.16
N ASN A 183 13.02 7.63 5.01
CA ASN A 183 12.10 8.58 5.61
C ASN A 183 11.64 8.13 7.00
N ASP A 184 12.43 8.46 8.02
CA ASP A 184 12.16 8.06 9.40
C ASP A 184 10.80 8.48 9.94
N LEU A 185 10.33 9.67 9.57
CA LEU A 185 9.05 10.17 10.07
C LEU A 185 7.91 9.32 9.50
N LEU A 186 7.92 9.09 8.18
CA LEU A 186 6.92 8.23 7.56
C LEU A 186 7.02 6.79 8.05
N ASN A 187 8.24 6.26 8.27
CA ASN A 187 8.44 4.93 8.83
C ASN A 187 7.84 4.82 10.25
N GLN A 188 8.05 5.83 11.10
CA GLN A 188 7.48 5.86 12.45
C GLN A 188 5.95 5.96 12.40
N TRP A 189 5.38 6.88 11.62
CA TRP A 189 3.93 7.01 11.49
C TRP A 189 3.30 5.76 10.87
N THR A 190 4.03 5.06 9.99
CA THR A 190 3.62 3.76 9.47
C THR A 190 3.59 2.72 10.60
N ALA A 191 4.63 2.63 11.44
CA ALA A 191 4.63 1.71 12.59
C ALA A 191 3.47 2.01 13.55
N ASP A 192 3.24 3.28 13.86
CA ASP A 192 2.14 3.73 14.72
C ASP A 192 0.77 3.35 14.12
N ALA A 193 0.55 3.58 12.83
CA ALA A 193 -0.69 3.23 12.15
C ALA A 193 -0.91 1.71 12.06
N LEU A 194 0.13 0.94 11.74
CA LEU A 194 0.02 -0.51 11.55
C LEU A 194 -0.10 -1.28 12.87
N GLY A 195 0.38 -0.71 13.98
CA GLY A 195 0.42 -1.40 15.27
C GLY A 195 1.39 -2.58 15.32
N ILE A 196 2.32 -2.69 14.37
CA ILE A 196 3.39 -3.70 14.34
C ILE A 196 4.76 -3.04 14.05
N PRO A 197 5.88 -3.67 14.43
CA PRO A 197 7.21 -3.15 14.12
C PRO A 197 7.46 -2.95 12.63
N VAL A 198 8.11 -1.83 12.30
CA VAL A 198 8.62 -1.52 10.97
C VAL A 198 10.14 -1.60 10.98
N LEU A 199 10.71 -2.36 10.04
CA LEU A 199 12.15 -2.46 9.83
C LEU A 199 12.50 -1.79 8.50
N ALA A 200 13.17 -0.65 8.57
CA ALA A 200 13.54 0.12 7.39
C ALA A 200 14.98 -0.21 6.95
N GLY A 201 15.10 -0.51 5.66
CA GLY A 201 16.35 -0.81 4.97
C GLY A 201 16.34 -2.20 4.31
N PRO A 202 17.20 -2.42 3.29
CA PRO A 202 18.16 -1.44 2.76
C PRO A 202 17.54 -0.46 1.75
N THR A 203 18.14 0.74 1.62
CA THR A 203 17.71 1.76 0.66
C THR A 203 17.95 1.33 -0.79
N GLU A 204 19.10 0.72 -1.07
CA GLU A 204 19.48 0.23 -2.41
C GLU A 204 19.02 -1.21 -2.67
N ALA A 205 17.81 -1.57 -2.23
CA ALA A 205 17.30 -2.94 -2.24
C ALA A 205 17.32 -3.58 -3.64
N THR A 206 16.96 -2.84 -4.69
CA THR A 206 17.00 -3.36 -6.06
C THR A 206 18.41 -3.76 -6.48
N ALA A 207 19.42 -2.91 -6.22
CA ALA A 207 20.80 -3.21 -6.57
C ALA A 207 21.34 -4.39 -5.75
N ILE A 208 21.01 -4.44 -4.45
CA ILE A 208 21.42 -5.51 -3.54
C ILE A 208 20.80 -6.85 -3.97
N GLY A 209 19.51 -6.89 -4.28
CA GLY A 209 18.84 -8.12 -4.70
C GLY A 209 19.36 -8.63 -6.03
N ASN A 210 19.63 -7.72 -6.98
CA ASN A 210 20.32 -8.06 -8.23
C ASN A 210 21.69 -8.69 -7.95
N LEU A 211 22.52 -8.05 -7.13
CA LEU A 211 23.83 -8.57 -6.74
C LEU A 211 23.71 -9.96 -6.07
N MET A 212 22.73 -10.17 -5.20
CA MET A 212 22.54 -11.44 -4.52
C MET A 212 22.12 -12.56 -5.48
N MET A 213 21.35 -12.26 -6.53
CA MET A 213 21.06 -13.23 -7.59
C MET A 213 22.32 -13.61 -8.38
N GLN A 214 23.23 -12.67 -8.62
CA GLN A 214 24.53 -12.94 -9.24
C GLN A 214 25.43 -13.78 -8.31
N ALA A 215 25.47 -13.45 -7.01
CA ALA A 215 26.21 -14.21 -6.01
C ALA A 215 25.71 -15.66 -5.92
N ARG A 216 24.39 -15.86 -6.03
CA ARG A 216 23.78 -17.18 -6.10
C ARG A 216 24.19 -17.95 -7.34
N ALA A 217 24.15 -17.32 -8.51
CA ALA A 217 24.63 -17.94 -9.76
C ALA A 217 26.13 -18.31 -9.71
N ALA A 218 26.91 -17.58 -8.91
CA ALA A 218 28.32 -17.87 -8.63
C ALA A 218 28.54 -18.94 -7.54
N GLY A 219 27.47 -19.50 -6.94
CA GLY A 219 27.55 -20.50 -5.87
C GLY A 219 27.97 -19.97 -4.50
N LEU A 220 27.90 -18.65 -4.26
CA LEU A 220 28.31 -18.01 -3.01
C LEU A 220 27.21 -18.01 -1.94
N VAL A 221 25.96 -18.24 -2.36
CA VAL A 221 24.79 -18.42 -1.49
C VAL A 221 23.88 -19.48 -2.11
N ALA A 222 23.25 -20.30 -1.27
CA ALA A 222 22.44 -21.45 -1.68
C ALA A 222 21.01 -21.06 -2.06
N ASP A 223 20.35 -20.27 -1.21
CA ASP A 223 18.92 -19.98 -1.31
C ASP A 223 18.58 -18.54 -0.91
N ARG A 224 17.30 -18.16 -1.10
CA ARG A 224 16.82 -16.83 -0.70
C ARG A 224 17.04 -16.53 0.77
N TRP A 225 16.94 -17.50 1.67
CA TRP A 225 17.08 -17.23 3.11
C TRP A 225 18.53 -16.96 3.48
N GLU A 226 19.49 -17.62 2.85
CA GLU A 226 20.90 -17.30 3.00
C GLU A 226 21.21 -15.92 2.45
N MET A 227 20.60 -15.54 1.32
CA MET A 227 20.71 -14.17 0.80
C MET A 227 20.23 -13.15 1.86
N ARG A 228 19.04 -13.35 2.42
CA ARG A 228 18.45 -12.45 3.42
C ARG A 228 19.29 -12.35 4.69
N ARG A 229 19.79 -13.48 5.20
CA ARG A 229 20.71 -13.50 6.36
C ARG A 229 22.01 -12.76 6.09
N LEU A 230 22.56 -12.85 4.88
CA LEU A 230 23.76 -12.09 4.51
C LEU A 230 23.47 -10.60 4.47
N ILE A 231 22.35 -10.19 3.86
CA ILE A 231 21.93 -8.79 3.78
C ILE A 231 21.71 -8.21 5.18
N ALA A 232 20.97 -8.91 6.05
CA ALA A 232 20.69 -8.48 7.42
C ALA A 232 21.98 -8.24 8.25
N ARG A 233 23.05 -9.00 7.98
CA ARG A 233 24.37 -8.81 8.62
C ARG A 233 25.22 -7.72 7.97
N SER A 234 24.93 -7.36 6.72
CA SER A 234 25.77 -6.45 5.92
C SER A 234 25.27 -5.01 5.94
N PHE A 235 23.96 -4.80 6.11
CA PHE A 235 23.34 -3.48 6.06
C PHE A 235 22.61 -3.19 7.38
N PRO A 236 22.84 -2.01 8.00
CA PRO A 236 22.13 -1.62 9.20
C PRO A 236 20.64 -1.43 8.90
N LEU A 237 19.79 -1.97 9.77
CA LEU A 237 18.36 -1.75 9.75
C LEU A 237 17.97 -0.79 10.86
N ARG A 238 16.93 0.01 10.60
CA ARG A 238 16.31 0.85 11.62
C ARG A 238 14.96 0.29 11.99
N THR A 239 14.78 -0.01 13.26
CA THR A 239 13.52 -0.52 13.80
C THR A 239 12.71 0.63 14.38
N PHE A 240 11.46 0.73 13.94
CA PHE A 240 10.44 1.64 14.46
C PHE A 240 9.36 0.79 15.12
N THR A 241 9.19 0.97 16.42
CA THR A 241 8.14 0.30 17.19
C THR A 241 6.93 1.20 17.29
N PRO A 242 5.69 0.66 17.23
CA PRO A 242 4.49 1.45 17.43
C PRO A 242 4.55 2.18 18.77
N SER A 243 4.34 3.49 18.75
CA SER A 243 4.24 4.30 19.96
C SER A 243 2.94 3.95 20.67
N THR A 244 2.99 3.63 21.96
CA THR A 244 1.82 3.23 22.77
C THR A 244 0.82 4.37 23.02
N ALA A 245 1.00 5.52 22.37
CA ALA A 245 0.20 6.72 22.54
C ALA A 245 -0.63 6.98 21.27
N ILE A 246 -1.74 6.26 21.13
CA ILE A 246 -3.08 6.71 20.70
C ILE A 246 -3.99 5.51 20.94
N SER A 247 -4.51 5.40 22.16
CA SER A 247 -5.56 4.44 22.50
C SER A 247 -6.56 5.12 23.44
N SER A 248 -7.43 5.97 22.86
CA SER A 248 -8.86 6.11 23.22
C SER A 248 -9.45 7.34 22.52
N GLU A 249 -10.60 7.15 21.88
CA GLU A 249 -11.49 8.17 21.27
C GLU A 249 -11.26 8.52 19.78
N ALA A 250 -11.28 7.51 18.91
CA ALA A 250 -11.75 7.73 17.54
C ALA A 250 -13.29 7.54 17.51
N GLN A 251 -14.03 8.64 17.50
CA GLN A 251 -15.42 8.64 17.04
C GLN A 251 -15.45 8.10 15.62
N ALA A 252 -16.29 7.10 15.37
CA ALA A 252 -16.46 6.50 14.06
C ALA A 252 -16.77 7.59 13.00
N PRO A 253 -16.09 7.60 11.84
CA PRO A 253 -16.42 8.54 10.79
C PRO A 253 -17.84 8.26 10.29
N THR A 254 -18.71 9.27 10.40
CA THR A 254 -20.03 9.29 9.76
C THR A 254 -19.82 9.33 8.25
N VAL A 255 -19.99 8.19 7.58
CA VAL A 255 -20.10 8.14 6.12
C VAL A 255 -21.47 8.66 5.74
N ILE A 256 -21.55 9.88 5.19
CA ILE A 256 -22.74 10.33 4.47
C ILE A 256 -22.66 9.71 3.07
N SER A 257 -23.28 8.54 2.90
CA SER A 257 -23.53 7.97 1.58
C SER A 257 -24.69 8.70 0.92
N SER A 258 -24.47 9.35 -0.22
CA SER A 258 -25.57 9.74 -1.12
C SER A 258 -26.11 8.49 -1.82
N GLU A 259 -27.42 8.31 -1.77
CA GLU A 259 -28.16 7.11 -2.12
C GLU A 259 -28.04 6.60 -3.57
N ALA A 260 -28.13 5.27 -3.65
CA ALA A 260 -28.89 4.45 -4.60
C ALA A 260 -28.68 4.63 -6.12
N GLN A 261 -27.99 3.65 -6.71
CA GLN A 261 -28.36 3.15 -8.04
C GLN A 261 -28.94 1.75 -7.92
N ALA A 262 -30.22 1.63 -8.29
CA ALA A 262 -30.98 0.39 -8.34
C ALA A 262 -30.38 -0.59 -9.38
N PRO A 263 -30.45 -1.90 -9.14
CA PRO A 263 -29.94 -2.89 -10.09
C PRO A 263 -30.77 -2.89 -11.38
N THR A 264 -30.11 -2.66 -12.51
CA THR A 264 -30.66 -2.87 -13.85
C THR A 264 -30.84 -4.36 -14.08
N VAL A 265 -32.09 -4.80 -14.17
CA VAL A 265 -32.47 -6.14 -14.61
C VAL A 265 -32.16 -6.26 -16.11
N ILE A 266 -31.21 -7.13 -16.46
CA ILE A 266 -31.02 -7.58 -17.85
C ILE A 266 -31.72 -8.94 -17.96
N SER A 267 -32.87 -8.95 -18.61
CA SER A 267 -33.59 -10.14 -19.03
C SER A 267 -33.01 -10.67 -20.35
N SER A 268 -32.66 -11.95 -20.42
CA SER A 268 -32.60 -12.68 -21.69
C SER A 268 -33.18 -14.09 -21.52
N GLU A 269 -34.37 -14.25 -22.12
CA GLU A 269 -34.95 -15.45 -22.74
C GLU A 269 -35.23 -16.72 -21.92
N ALA A 270 -36.54 -16.86 -21.64
CA ALA A 270 -37.41 -17.95 -22.07
C ALA A 270 -37.10 -19.39 -21.61
N GLN A 271 -37.79 -19.80 -20.55
CA GLN A 271 -38.40 -21.13 -20.47
C GLN A 271 -39.83 -21.03 -19.92
N ALA A 272 -40.75 -21.72 -20.58
CA ALA A 272 -42.19 -21.61 -20.44
C ALA A 272 -42.73 -22.09 -19.07
N PRO A 273 -43.87 -21.56 -18.60
CA PRO A 273 -44.41 -21.86 -17.28
C PRO A 273 -45.07 -23.24 -17.22
N THR A 274 -44.72 -24.03 -16.20
CA THR A 274 -45.50 -25.20 -15.78
C THR A 274 -46.61 -24.75 -14.84
N VAL A 275 -47.85 -24.82 -15.33
CA VAL A 275 -49.07 -24.56 -14.56
C VAL A 275 -49.37 -25.78 -13.70
N ILE A 276 -49.36 -25.62 -12.38
CA ILE A 276 -49.91 -26.59 -11.43
C ILE A 276 -51.41 -26.28 -11.32
N SER A 277 -52.22 -27.24 -11.74
CA SER A 277 -53.68 -27.24 -11.59
C SER A 277 -54.07 -27.52 -10.14
N SER A 278 -54.84 -26.63 -9.51
CA SER A 278 -55.70 -26.97 -8.38
C SER A 278 -57.14 -26.70 -8.78
N GLU A 279 -57.90 -27.77 -8.93
CA GLU A 279 -59.31 -27.81 -9.29
C GLU A 279 -60.22 -27.10 -8.27
N ALA A 280 -61.34 -26.65 -8.82
CA ALA A 280 -62.67 -26.56 -8.22
C ALA A 280 -62.97 -25.48 -7.17
N GLN A 281 -63.60 -24.42 -7.68
CA GLN A 281 -64.56 -23.58 -6.97
C GLN A 281 -65.80 -24.37 -6.48
N ARG A 282 -66.37 -23.84 -5.37
CA ARG A 282 -67.81 -23.62 -5.08
C ARG A 282 -68.65 -24.70 -4.35
N SER A 283 -69.11 -24.25 -3.18
CA SER A 283 -70.50 -24.19 -2.70
C SER A 283 -71.05 -25.32 -1.80
N ARG A 284 -71.44 -24.91 -0.58
CA ARG A 284 -72.75 -25.11 0.13
C ARG A 284 -72.55 -24.63 1.59
N GLU A 285 -73.20 -23.55 2.03
CA GLU A 285 -74.53 -23.55 2.69
C GLU A 285 -74.73 -24.73 3.67
N ILE A 286 -74.43 -24.52 4.96
CA ILE A 286 -75.34 -24.28 6.10
C ILE A 286 -74.46 -23.90 7.30
#